data_AF-A0A932YDS9-F1
#
_entry.id   AF-A0A932YDS9-F1
#
_cell.length_a   1.000
_cell.length_b   1.000
_cell.length_c   1.000
_cell.angle_alpha   90.00
_cell.angle_beta   90.00
_cell.angle_gamma   90.00
#
_symmetry.space_group_name_H-M   'P 1'
#
loop_
_entity.id
_entity.type
_entity.pdbx_description
1 polymer ?
#
loop_
_entity_poly.entity_id
_entity_poly.type
_entity_poly.pdbx_seq_one_letter_code
_entity_poly.pdbx_strand_id
1 'polypeptide(L)' 'MGIKNFHIFFIVTCLVLMSFLVYWSGRNLAAGQDGFNIVMAVVSGLGFIAGISYLSWFLKKTKSL' A
#
# COMPACT_ATOMS: atom_id res chain seq x y z
N MET A 1 2.87 1.94 23.73
CA MET A 1 1.98 2.33 22.62
C MET A 1 1.15 1.09 22.26
N GLY A 2 -0.18 1.16 22.31
CA GLY A 2 -1.03 -0.03 22.09
C GLY A 2 -0.92 -0.54 20.65
N ILE A 3 -1.06 -1.86 20.47
CA ILE A 3 -1.03 -2.57 19.17
C ILE A 3 -1.88 -1.88 18.09
N LYS A 4 -3.04 -1.31 18.47
CA LYS A 4 -3.89 -0.50 17.59
C LYS A 4 -3.17 0.72 16.97
N ASN A 5 -2.40 1.47 17.75
CA ASN A 5 -1.72 2.68 17.26
C ASN A 5 -0.59 2.33 16.28
N PHE A 6 0.10 1.21 16.49
CA PHE A 6 1.10 0.72 15.55
C PHE A 6 0.48 0.33 14.21
N HIS A 7 -0.68 -0.35 14.21
CA HIS A 7 -1.35 -0.71 12.96
C HIS A 7 -1.91 0.50 12.22
N ILE A 8 -2.49 1.48 12.91
CA ILE A 8 -2.94 2.74 12.28
C ILE A 8 -1.74 3.45 11.64
N PHE A 9 -0.62 3.56 12.37
CA PHE A 9 0.61 4.14 11.83
C PHE A 9 1.12 3.40 10.59
N PHE A 10 1.09 2.06 10.63
CA PHE A 10 1.50 1.21 9.50
C PHE A 10 0.60 1.43 8.27
N ILE A 11 -0.72 1.46 8.44
CA ILE A 11 -1.69 1.68 7.36
C ILE A 11 -1.48 3.07 6.73
N VAL A 12 -1.34 4.11 7.56
CA VAL A 12 -1.11 5.49 7.07
C VAL A 12 0.19 5.57 6.29
N THR A 13 1.26 4.94 6.80
CA THR A 13 2.56 4.90 6.12
C THR A 13 2.47 4.20 4.77
N CYS A 14 1.77 3.05 4.70
CA CYS A 14 1.54 2.35 3.43
C CYS A 14 0.73 3.17 2.43
N LEU A 15 -0.29 3.90 2.88
CA LEU A 15 -1.10 4.78 2.02
C LEU A 15 -0.26 5.90 1.41
N VAL A 16 0.55 6.58 2.22
CA VAL A 16 1.46 7.64 1.75
C VAL A 16 2.47 7.09 0.75
N LEU A 17 3.04 5.91 1.03
CA LEU A 17 4.00 5.26 0.14
C LEU A 17 3.36 4.92 -1.21
N MET A 18 2.14 4.39 -1.20
CA MET A 18 1.37 4.07 -2.41
C MET A 18 1.04 5.32 -3.23
N SER A 19 0.60 6.41 -2.59
CA SER A 19 0.35 7.67 -3.29
C SER A 19 1.62 8.23 -3.94
N PHE A 20 2.76 8.13 -3.25
CA PHE A 20 4.06 8.55 -3.80
C PHE A 20 4.47 7.68 -4.99
N LEU A 21 4.33 6.36 -4.89
CA LEU A 21 4.64 5.40 -5.96
C LEU A 21 3.77 5.64 -7.20
N VAL A 22 2.47 5.91 -7.02
CA VAL A 22 1.56 6.23 -8.12
C VAL A 22 1.95 7.54 -8.80
N TYR A 23 2.26 8.58 -8.03
CA TYR A 23 2.72 9.86 -8.58
C TYR A 23 4.04 9.73 -9.34
N TRP A 24 5.00 9.03 -8.76
CA TRP A 24 6.31 8.76 -9.37
C TRP A 24 6.19 7.95 -10.66
N SER A 25 5.38 6.89 -10.63
CA SER A 25 5.06 6.07 -11.80
C SER A 25 4.40 6.91 -12.90
N GLY A 26 3.40 7.73 -12.56
CA GLY A 26 2.74 8.63 -13.53
C GLY A 26 3.70 9.63 -14.18
N ARG A 27 4.63 10.21 -13.40
CA ARG A 27 5.70 11.08 -13.93
C ARG A 27 6.64 10.37 -14.89
N ASN A 28 7.03 9.13 -14.59
CA ASN A 28 7.91 8.34 -15.46
C ASN A 28 7.18 7.83 -16.71
N LEU A 29 5.87 7.60 -16.62
CA LEU A 29 5.03 7.22 -17.75
C LEU A 29 4.92 8.38 -18.74
N ALA A 30 4.75 9.60 -18.23
CA ALA A 30 4.83 10.82 -19.03
C ALA A 30 6.23 11.05 -19.65
N ALA A 31 7.28 10.47 -19.06
CA ALA A 31 8.66 10.52 -19.56
C ALA A 31 9.00 9.37 -20.54
N GLY A 32 8.06 8.49 -20.87
CA GLY A 32 8.24 7.41 -21.86
C GLY A 32 9.07 6.20 -21.37
N GLN A 33 9.21 6.01 -20.05
CA GLN A 33 9.88 4.83 -19.48
C GLN A 33 8.89 3.68 -19.21
N ASP A 34 8.33 3.09 -20.26
CA ASP A 34 7.18 2.17 -20.16
C ASP A 34 7.48 0.85 -19.39
N GLY A 35 8.72 0.34 -19.46
CA GLY A 35 9.08 -0.96 -18.85
C GLY A 35 9.12 -0.97 -17.31
N PHE A 36 9.54 0.13 -16.67
CA PHE A 36 9.66 0.21 -15.22
C PHE A 36 8.30 0.46 -14.54
N ASN A 37 7.38 1.13 -15.24
CA ASN A 37 6.08 1.50 -14.69
C ASN A 37 5.10 0.33 -14.58
N ILE A 38 5.16 -0.65 -15.50
CA ILE A 38 4.33 -1.87 -15.40
C ILE A 38 4.76 -2.68 -14.17
N VAL A 39 6.06 -2.83 -13.94
CA VAL A 39 6.59 -3.53 -12.76
C VAL A 39 6.17 -2.83 -11.47
N MET A 40 6.27 -1.50 -11.42
CA MET A 40 5.84 -0.71 -10.25
C MET A 40 4.32 -0.77 -10.02
N ALA A 41 3.51 -0.76 -11.07
CA ALA A 41 2.07 -0.90 -10.98
C ALA A 41 1.66 -2.30 -10.47
N VAL A 42 2.31 -3.36 -10.96
CA VAL A 42 2.07 -4.75 -10.52
C VAL A 42 2.49 -4.94 -9.06
N VAL A 43 3.67 -4.46 -8.67
CA VAL A 43 4.14 -4.54 -7.27
C VAL A 43 3.25 -3.73 -6.34
N SER A 44 2.81 -2.54 -6.76
CA SER A 44 1.88 -1.71 -5.97
C SER A 44 0.52 -2.39 -5.82
N GLY A 45 -0.01 -2.99 -6.89
CA GLY A 45 -1.27 -3.74 -6.84
C GLY A 45 -1.21 -4.97 -5.93
N LEU A 46 -0.14 -5.77 -6.03
CA LEU A 46 0.07 -6.93 -5.15
C LEU A 46 0.25 -6.50 -3.68
N GLY A 47 1.00 -5.43 -3.43
CA GLY A 47 1.19 -4.85 -2.09
C GLY A 47 -0.13 -4.34 -1.50
N PHE A 48 -0.98 -3.73 -2.32
CA PHE A 48 -2.30 -3.25 -1.90
C PHE A 48 -3.24 -4.40 -1.52
N ILE A 49 -3.29 -5.46 -2.34
CA ILE A 49 -4.11 -6.66 -2.06
C ILE A 49 -3.64 -7.36 -0.78
N ALA A 50 -2.32 -7.50 -0.61
CA ALA A 50 -1.75 -8.08 0.60
C ALA A 50 -2.06 -7.22 1.85
N GLY A 51 -1.95 -5.89 1.72
CA GLY A 51 -2.27 -4.94 2.79
C GLY A 51 -3.74 -4.99 3.22
N ILE A 52 -4.67 -5.05 2.26
CA ILE A 52 -6.11 -5.20 2.53
C ILE A 52 -6.42 -6.54 3.20
N SER A 53 -5.79 -7.62 2.74
CA SER A 53 -6.00 -8.95 3.32
C SER A 53 -5.53 -8.99 4.78
N TYR A 54 -4.39 -8.38 5.07
CA TYR A 54 -3.87 -8.23 6.43
C TYR A 54 -4.77 -7.35 7.30
N LEU A 55 -5.24 -6.22 6.77
CA LEU A 55 -6.15 -5.32 7.46
C LEU A 55 -7.48 -6.00 7.81
N SER A 56 -8.03 -6.77 6.87
CA SER A 56 -9.26 -7.55 7.08
C SER A 56 -9.10 -8.58 8.21
N TRP A 57 -7.98 -9.32 8.21
CA TRP A 57 -7.66 -10.25 9.30
C TRP A 57 -7.52 -9.53 10.65
N PHE A 58 -6.81 -8.40 10.68
CA PHE A 58 -6.61 -7.63 11.91
C PHE A 58 -7.93 -7.10 12.47
N LEU A 59 -8.77 -6.48 11.63
CA LEU A 59 -10.09 -5.98 12.02
C LEU A 59 -10.98 -7.10 12.57
N LYS A 60 -10.97 -8.27 11.94
CA LYS A 60 -11.72 -9.45 12.39
C LYS A 60 -11.22 -9.93 13.77
N LYS A 61 -9.91 -9.92 13.99
CA LYS A 61 -9.30 -10.32 15.27
C LYS A 61 -9.57 -9.31 16.40
N THR A 62 -9.63 -8.02 16.10
CA THR A 62 -10.05 -7.00 17.08
C THR A 62 -11.55 -6.98 17.37
N LYS A 63 -12.40 -7.57 16.52
CA LYS A 63 -13.85 -7.68 16.76
C LYS A 63 -14.24 -8.90 17.60
N SER A 64 -13.34 -9.88 17.77
CA SER A 64 -13.60 -11.08 18.59
C SER A 64 -13.04 -10.98 20.02
N LEU A 65 -12.59 -9.79 20.42
CA LEU A 65 -12.19 -9.40 21.78
C LEU A 65 -13.24 -8.44 22.31
#